data_AF-A0A0D3K0D6-F1
#
_entry.id   AF-A0A0D3K0D6-F1
#
_cell.length_a   1.000
_cell.length_b   1.000
_cell.length_c   1.000
_cell.angle_alpha   90.00
_cell.angle_beta   90.00
_cell.angle_gamma   90.00
#
_symmetry.space_group_name_H-M   'P 1'
#
loop_
_entity.id
_entity.type
_entity.pdbx_description
1 polymer ?
#
loop_
_entity_poly.entity_id
_entity_poly.type
_entity_poly.pdbx_seq_one_letter_code
_entity_poly.pdbx_strand_id
1 'polypeptide(L)'
;LYLGSAASANEAALDKLAITHVVSVVERNLQPPFGREHLLCQIPDSDDADLAPVLRETAPFIEAALRGGGRVLVHCERGASRSVSVVCAHLMR
;
A
#
# COMPACT_ATOMS: atom_id res chain seq x y z
N LEU A 1 7.45 -5.76 4.84
CA LEU A 1 6.10 -5.20 4.66
C LEU A 1 5.85 -4.18 5.76
N TYR A 2 5.41 -2.97 5.40
CA TYR A 2 5.14 -1.86 6.31
C TYR A 2 3.70 -1.40 6.12
N LEU A 3 3.10 -0.93 7.21
CA LEU A 3 1.77 -0.33 7.24
C LEU A 3 1.90 1.12 7.70
N GLY A 4 1.16 2.03 7.06
CA GLY A 4 1.18 3.44 7.43
C GLY A 4 -0.05 4.23 7.02
N SER A 5 -0.01 5.52 7.34
CA SER A 5 -0.97 6.53 6.90
C SER A 5 -0.41 7.30 5.70
N ALA A 6 -1.17 8.24 5.15
CA ALA A 6 -0.70 9.09 4.05
C ALA A 6 0.57 9.87 4.44
N ALA A 7 0.69 10.28 5.71
CA ALA A 7 1.87 10.95 6.23
C ALA A 7 3.12 10.05 6.24
N SER A 8 2.97 8.72 6.22
CA SER A 8 4.09 7.79 6.17
C SER A 8 4.75 7.70 4.79
N ALA A 9 4.06 8.11 3.72
CA ALA A 9 4.57 8.11 2.35
C ALA A 9 5.37 9.40 2.05
N ASN A 10 6.35 9.73 2.91
CA ASN A 10 7.26 10.86 2.72
C ASN A 10 8.70 10.37 2.49
N GLU A 11 9.47 11.11 1.70
CA GLU A 11 10.82 10.73 1.25
C GLU A 11 11.74 10.29 2.40
N ALA A 12 11.82 11.08 3.47
CA ALA A 12 12.68 10.78 4.61
C ALA A 12 12.33 9.43 5.28
N ALA A 13 11.04 9.12 5.43
CA ALA A 13 10.59 7.84 5.96
C ALA A 13 10.86 6.69 4.98
N LEU A 14 10.61 6.91 3.69
CA LEU A 14 10.86 5.90 2.65
C LEU A 14 12.35 5.58 2.54
N ASP A 15 13.23 6.58 2.61
CA ASP A 15 14.69 6.40 2.59
C ASP A 15 15.16 5.66 3.83
N LYS A 16 14.76 6.12 5.02
CA LYS A 16 15.14 5.52 6.31
C LYS A 16 14.77 4.04 6.39
N LEU A 17 13.62 3.67 5.84
CA LEU A 17 13.12 2.30 5.81
C LEU A 17 13.46 1.58 4.50
N ALA A 18 14.32 2.15 3.65
CA ALA A 18 14.68 1.63 2.33
C ALA A 18 13.48 1.06 1.56
N ILE A 19 12.35 1.78 1.58
CA ILE A 19 11.13 1.40 0.88
C ILE A 19 11.37 1.54 -0.62
N THR A 20 11.13 0.43 -1.32
CA THR A 20 11.28 0.27 -2.77
C THR A 20 9.94 0.31 -3.50
N HIS A 21 8.87 -0.09 -2.82
CA HIS A 21 7.53 -0.24 -3.40
C HIS A 21 6.50 0.40 -2.48
N VAL A 22 5.51 1.07 -3.05
CA VAL A 22 4.41 1.69 -2.31
C VAL A 22 3.08 1.22 -2.88
N VAL A 23 2.16 0.82 -2.00
CA VAL A 23 0.75 0.58 -2.30
C VAL A 23 -0.06 1.68 -1.62
N SER A 24 -0.71 2.52 -2.42
CA SER A 24 -1.62 3.57 -1.94
C SER A 24 -3.06 3.13 -2.13
N VAL A 25 -3.80 2.98 -1.04
CA VAL A 25 -5.21 2.62 -1.04
C VAL A 25 -6.02 3.83 -0.58
N VAL A 26 -6.28 4.75 -1.50
CA VAL A 26 -6.81 6.10 -1.21
C VAL A 26 -7.84 6.53 -2.23
N GLU A 27 -8.73 7.45 -1.87
CA GLU A 27 -9.78 7.96 -2.76
C GLU A 27 -9.36 9.28 -3.43
N ARG A 28 -8.16 9.30 -4.02
CA ARG A 28 -7.64 10.45 -4.77
C ARG A 28 -6.56 10.03 -5.74
N ASN A 29 -6.26 10.90 -6.70
CA ASN A 29 -5.07 10.75 -7.53
C ASN A 29 -3.83 11.10 -6.71
N LEU A 30 -2.77 10.30 -6.89
CA LEU A 30 -1.46 10.52 -6.29
C LEU A 30 -0.40 10.33 -7.37
N GLN A 31 0.63 11.18 -7.32
CA GLN A 31 1.84 10.92 -8.10
C GLN A 31 2.66 9.81 -7.43
N PRO A 32 3.42 9.01 -8.22
CA PRO A 32 4.33 8.02 -7.67
C PRO A 32 5.29 8.65 -6.65
N PRO A 33 5.41 8.09 -5.44
CA PRO A 33 6.24 8.67 -4.39
C PRO A 33 7.73 8.48 -4.72
N PHE A 34 8.42 9.59 -4.98
CA PHE A 34 9.89 9.71 -4.92
C PHE A 34 10.66 8.61 -5.69
N GLY A 35 10.21 8.26 -6.89
CA GLY A 35 10.88 7.28 -7.76
C GLY A 35 10.75 5.81 -7.34
N ARG A 36 9.80 5.48 -6.44
CA ARG A 36 9.48 4.09 -6.05
C ARG A 36 8.50 3.47 -7.03
N GLU A 37 8.53 2.15 -7.12
CA GLU A 37 7.44 1.42 -7.77
C GLU A 37 6.14 1.65 -7.00
N HIS A 38 5.08 1.98 -7.72
CA HIS A 38 3.84 2.46 -7.11
C HIS A 38 2.63 1.75 -7.68
N LEU A 39 1.82 1.22 -6.78
CA LEU A 39 0.48 0.73 -7.09
C LEU A 39 -0.55 1.63 -6.40
N LEU A 40 -1.41 2.28 -7.18
CA LEU A 40 -2.49 3.12 -6.70
C LEU A 40 -3.83 2.38 -6.87
N CYS A 41 -4.46 2.01 -5.76
CA CYS A 41 -5.79 1.43 -5.74
C CYS A 41 -6.79 2.46 -5.21
N GLN A 42 -7.68 2.93 -6.09
CA GLN A 42 -8.65 3.96 -5.74
C GLN A 42 -9.95 3.34 -5.23
N ILE A 43 -10.20 3.48 -3.93
CA ILE A 43 -11.39 2.94 -3.27
C ILE A 43 -11.82 3.83 -2.09
N PRO A 44 -13.14 4.09 -1.93
CA PRO A 44 -13.67 4.79 -0.76
C PRO A 44 -13.42 4.01 0.54
N ASP A 45 -13.40 4.72 1.66
CA ASP A 45 -13.39 4.14 3.01
C ASP A 45 -14.82 4.03 3.52
N SER A 46 -15.60 3.12 2.95
CA SER A 46 -16.98 2.85 3.35
C SER A 46 -17.22 1.37 3.53
N ASP A 47 -18.17 1.02 4.41
CA ASP A 47 -18.52 -0.37 4.70
C ASP A 47 -19.10 -1.10 3.46
N ASP A 48 -19.67 -0.35 2.51
CA ASP A 48 -20.23 -0.87 1.26
C ASP A 48 -19.18 -1.04 0.14
N ALA A 49 -17.93 -0.61 0.36
CA ALA A 49 -16.90 -0.67 -0.67
C ALA A 49 -16.39 -2.11 -0.88
N ASP A 50 -16.49 -2.63 -2.12
CA ASP A 50 -15.93 -3.94 -2.46
C ASP A 50 -14.39 -3.89 -2.52
N LEU A 51 -13.75 -4.47 -1.51
CA LEU A 51 -12.29 -4.55 -1.42
C LEU A 51 -11.70 -5.71 -2.23
N ALA A 52 -12.50 -6.69 -2.67
CA ALA A 52 -11.98 -7.89 -3.34
C ALA A 52 -11.14 -7.61 -4.61
N PRO A 53 -11.48 -6.62 -5.47
CA PRO A 53 -10.62 -6.22 -6.58
C PRO A 53 -9.26 -5.69 -6.10
N VAL A 54 -9.25 -4.84 -5.08
CA VAL A 54 -8.02 -4.28 -4.49
C VAL A 54 -7.15 -5.39 -3.90
N LEU A 55 -7.72 -6.35 -3.20
CA LEU A 55 -6.97 -7.48 -2.64
C LEU A 55 -6.34 -8.35 -3.74
N ARG A 56 -7.07 -8.60 -4.84
CA ARG A 56 -6.55 -9.38 -5.98
C ARG A 56 -5.41 -8.68 -6.70
N GLU A 57 -5.46 -7.35 -6.79
CA GLU A 57 -4.45 -6.54 -7.47
C GLU A 57 -3.20 -6.34 -6.60
N THR A 58 -3.39 -6.01 -5.32
CA THR A 58 -2.28 -5.71 -4.39
C THR A 58 -1.46 -6.92 -4.02
N ALA A 59 -2.09 -8.10 -3.91
CA ALA A 59 -1.38 -9.29 -3.44
C ALA A 59 -0.21 -9.74 -4.34
N PRO A 60 -0.33 -9.88 -5.68
CA PRO A 60 0.82 -10.23 -6.53
C PRO A 60 1.90 -9.14 -6.53
N PHE A 61 1.52 -7.86 -6.45
CA PHE A 61 2.47 -6.75 -6.37
C PHE A 61 3.32 -6.82 -5.08
N ILE A 62 2.67 -7.02 -3.93
CA ILE A 62 3.35 -7.17 -2.64
C ILE A 62 4.24 -8.41 -2.65
N GLU A 63 3.72 -9.55 -3.11
CA GLU A 63 4.46 -10.82 -3.12
C GLU A 63 5.70 -10.75 -4.02
N ALA A 64 5.58 -10.20 -5.23
CA ALA A 64 6.70 -10.04 -6.15
C ALA A 64 7.78 -9.13 -5.57
N ALA A 65 7.39 -7.99 -5.00
CA ALA A 65 8.31 -7.05 -4.36
C ALA A 65 9.07 -7.71 -3.19
N LEU A 66 8.39 -8.45 -2.32
CA LEU A 66 9.01 -9.13 -1.19
C LEU A 66 9.95 -10.26 -1.64
N ARG A 67 9.56 -11.07 -2.63
CA ARG A 67 10.43 -12.12 -3.20
C ARG A 67 11.67 -11.56 -3.87
N GLY A 68 11.57 -10.36 -4.45
CA GLY A 68 12.71 -9.63 -5.01
C GLY A 68 13.63 -9.00 -3.98
N GLY A 69 13.39 -9.20 -2.68
CA GLY A 69 14.15 -8.56 -1.59
C GLY A 69 13.77 -7.10 -1.34
N GLY A 70 12.70 -6.61 -1.97
CA GLY A 70 12.18 -5.27 -1.79
C GLY A 70 11.46 -5.08 -0.46
N ARG A 71 11.24 -3.80 -0.10
CA ARG A 71 10.46 -3.38 1.06
C ARG A 71 9.25 -2.58 0.58
N VAL A 72 8.07 -3.00 1.02
CA VAL A 72 6.77 -2.46 0.60
C VAL A 72 6.15 -1.64 1.73
N LEU A 73 5.69 -0.42 1.46
CA LEU A 73 4.77 0.34 2.31
C LEU A 73 3.36 0.23 1.74
N VAL A 74 2.42 -0.25 2.55
CA VAL A 74 0.99 -0.18 2.26
C VAL A 74 0.37 0.92 3.12
N HIS A 75 -0.28 1.90 2.52
CA HIS A 75 -0.91 2.99 3.27
C HIS A 75 -2.28 3.38 2.69
N CYS A 76 -3.11 3.93 3.57
CA CYS A 76 -4.33 4.65 3.21
C CYS A 76 -4.27 6.03 3.86
N GLU A 77 -5.40 6.73 4.01
CA GLU A 77 -5.36 8.06 4.66
C GLU A 77 -4.90 8.00 6.10
N ARG A 78 -5.54 7.17 6.91
CA ARG A 78 -5.31 7.09 8.36
C ARG A 78 -4.45 5.91 8.78
N GLY A 79 -4.20 4.95 7.89
CA GLY A 79 -3.47 3.73 8.22
C GLY A 79 -4.21 2.78 9.15
N ALA A 80 -5.55 2.75 9.08
CA ALA A 80 -6.39 2.07 10.07
C ALA A 80 -7.44 1.10 9.49
N SER A 81 -7.91 1.32 8.25
CA SER A 81 -8.97 0.52 7.60
C SER A 81 -8.44 -0.12 6.32
N ARG A 82 -8.64 0.49 5.15
CA ARG A 82 -8.20 -0.01 3.83
C ARG A 82 -6.80 -0.64 3.77
N SER A 83 -5.77 0.07 4.25
CA SER A 83 -4.39 -0.45 4.22
C SER A 83 -4.16 -1.61 5.17
N VAL A 84 -4.82 -1.61 6.34
CA VAL A 84 -4.79 -2.73 7.28
C VAL A 84 -5.41 -3.95 6.64
N SER A 85 -6.58 -3.80 6.01
CA SER A 85 -7.28 -4.89 5.32
C SER A 85 -6.43 -5.52 4.21
N VAL A 86 -5.72 -4.71 3.42
CA VAL A 86 -4.77 -5.21 2.41
C VAL A 86 -3.62 -6.01 3.05
N VAL A 87 -2.99 -5.47 4.11
CA VAL A 87 -1.89 -6.17 4.81
C VAL A 87 -2.38 -7.47 5.44
N CYS A 88 -3.51 -7.46 6.14
CA CYS A 88 -4.10 -8.65 6.74
C CYS A 88 -4.42 -9.72 5.69
N ALA A 89 -5.07 -9.32 4.59
CA ALA A 89 -5.38 -10.25 3.50
C ALA A 89 -4.12 -10.86 2.88
N HIS A 90 -3.03 -10.10 2.75
CA HIS A 90 -1.76 -10.64 2.27
C HIS A 90 -1.14 -11.64 3.26
N LEU A 91 -1.19 -11.36 4.57
CA LEU A 91 -0.62 -12.24 5.60
C LEU A 91 -1.42 -13.53 5.84
N MET A 92 -2.72 -13.54 5.50
CA MET A 92 -3.58 -14.72 5.62
C MET A 92 -3.43 -15.71 4.47
N ARG A 93 -2.70 -15.34 3.41
CA ARG A 93 -2.43 -16.20 2.26
C ARG A 93 -1.15 -16.99 2.45
#